data_AF-A0A1V9Y1W1-F1
#
_entry.id   AF-A0A1V9Y1W1-F1
#
_cell.length_a   1.000
_cell.length_b   1.000
_cell.length_c   1.000
_cell.angle_alpha   90.00
_cell.angle_beta   90.00
_cell.angle_gamma   90.00
#
_symmetry.space_group_name_H-M   'P 1'
#
loop_
_entity.id
_entity.type
_entity.pdbx_description
1 polymer ?
#
loop_
_entity_poly.entity_id
_entity_poly.type
_entity_poly.pdbx_seq_one_letter_code
_entity_poly.pdbx_strand_id
1 'polypeptide(L)'
;MFATNVFRTLPPSSNPNGAEFDPEEDEPTLEAAWPHLQLVYELFLRFLESGNFHPANAKKYIDHRFVLQLLELFDSEDPRERDFLKTTLHRIYGKFLSLRGYIRKQINNIFYRFIYETERHNGVAELLEILGSIINGFALPLKEEHKVFLLKVLMPLHKVKSLSVYHPQLAYCVVQFLEKDPSLTKPVILSLLKFWPKVHSPKEVMFLNELEEILDVIEPAEFQKIQVPLFKQLARCVSSPHFQVAERALYYCNNEYIMSLISDNVHEILPIMFPALYKNRESHWNKTIYGLIYGALKQFMEINQTLFNECVKKFEEESGLDETKEKQRQEFWQKVQQMAIQNPQVGAG
;
A
#
# COMPACT_ATOMS: atom_id res chain seq x y z
N MET A 1 -11.40 -37.62 9.95
CA MET A 1 -11.98 -36.78 11.02
C MET A 1 -11.91 -35.30 10.63
N PHE A 2 -10.74 -34.64 10.63
CA PHE A 2 -10.64 -33.21 10.30
C PHE A 2 -11.27 -32.87 8.94
N ALA A 3 -10.79 -33.49 7.86
CA ALA A 3 -11.28 -33.26 6.50
C ALA A 3 -12.81 -33.44 6.36
N THR A 4 -13.40 -34.43 7.02
CA THR A 4 -14.84 -34.72 6.95
C THR A 4 -15.71 -33.66 7.62
N ASN A 5 -15.21 -33.02 8.67
CA ASN A 5 -15.96 -32.00 9.41
C ASN A 5 -15.72 -30.59 8.85
N VAL A 6 -14.51 -30.33 8.37
CA VAL A 6 -14.04 -28.98 8.05
C VAL A 6 -14.17 -28.67 6.56
N PHE A 7 -13.76 -29.60 5.68
CA PHE A 7 -13.76 -29.35 4.23
C PHE A 7 -15.17 -29.42 3.67
N ARG A 8 -15.70 -28.24 3.35
CA ARG A 8 -17.02 -28.00 2.80
C ARG A 8 -16.97 -26.83 1.82
N THR A 9 -17.88 -26.81 0.88
CA THR A 9 -18.12 -25.59 0.08
C THR A 9 -18.73 -24.54 1.00
N LEU A 10 -18.17 -23.34 1.00
CA LEU A 10 -18.69 -22.22 1.78
C LEU A 10 -20.07 -21.79 1.23
N PRO A 11 -20.99 -21.36 2.10
CA PRO A 11 -22.29 -20.86 1.66
C PRO A 11 -22.11 -19.62 0.76
N PRO A 12 -23.10 -19.30 -0.10
CA PRO A 12 -23.13 -18.04 -0.81
C PRO A 12 -23.01 -16.87 0.16
N SER A 13 -22.30 -15.82 -0.26
CA SER A 13 -22.09 -14.69 0.64
C SER A 13 -23.39 -13.99 1.01
N SER A 14 -23.50 -13.62 2.29
CA SER A 14 -24.60 -12.82 2.83
C SER A 14 -24.50 -11.34 2.44
N ASN A 15 -23.29 -10.86 2.11
CA ASN A 15 -23.04 -9.43 1.95
C ASN A 15 -23.28 -8.97 0.50
N PRO A 16 -23.89 -7.78 0.31
CA PRO A 16 -24.26 -7.27 -1.00
C PRO A 16 -23.05 -7.07 -1.91
N ASN A 17 -23.21 -7.34 -3.20
CA ASN A 17 -22.18 -7.08 -4.22
C ASN A 17 -22.43 -5.72 -4.88
N GLY A 18 -21.38 -4.89 -5.03
CA GLY A 18 -21.53 -3.62 -5.77
C GLY A 18 -20.35 -2.67 -5.65
N ALA A 19 -20.44 -1.53 -6.34
CA ALA A 19 -19.43 -0.47 -6.28
C ALA A 19 -19.53 0.41 -5.03
N GLU A 20 -20.68 0.39 -4.35
CA GLU A 20 -20.96 1.09 -3.08
C GLU A 20 -20.70 0.19 -1.86
N PHE A 21 -20.19 -1.02 -2.10
CA PHE A 21 -19.86 -1.97 -1.05
C PHE A 21 -18.56 -1.57 -0.34
N ASP A 22 -18.65 -1.36 0.98
CA ASP A 22 -17.51 -1.22 1.86
C ASP A 22 -17.36 -2.47 2.74
N PRO A 23 -16.33 -3.31 2.52
CA PRO A 23 -16.10 -4.49 3.33
C PRO A 23 -15.82 -4.20 4.82
N GLU A 24 -15.50 -2.95 5.19
CA GLU A 24 -15.35 -2.57 6.61
C GLU A 24 -16.69 -2.48 7.34
N GLU A 25 -17.79 -2.29 6.62
CA GLU A 25 -19.15 -2.19 7.19
C GLU A 25 -19.85 -3.55 7.26
N ASP A 26 -19.21 -4.62 6.78
CA ASP A 26 -19.79 -5.96 6.77
C ASP A 26 -19.97 -6.53 8.18
N GLU A 27 -21.21 -6.94 8.48
CA GLU A 27 -21.47 -7.77 9.65
C GLU A 27 -20.99 -9.21 9.37
N PRO A 28 -20.07 -9.77 10.17
CA PRO A 28 -19.56 -11.10 9.91
C PRO A 28 -20.65 -12.16 10.14
N THR A 29 -20.96 -12.94 9.10
CA THR A 29 -21.81 -14.12 9.26
C THR A 29 -21.05 -15.19 10.05
N LEU A 30 -21.53 -15.46 11.27
CA LEU A 30 -20.95 -16.49 12.14
C LEU A 30 -21.40 -17.89 11.72
N GLU A 31 -20.49 -18.85 11.77
CA GLU A 31 -20.78 -20.24 11.44
C GLU A 31 -21.65 -20.89 12.55
N ALA A 32 -22.81 -21.42 12.16
CA ALA A 32 -23.78 -21.98 13.12
C ALA A 32 -23.25 -23.24 13.80
N ALA A 33 -22.41 -24.02 13.10
CA ALA A 33 -21.78 -25.23 13.64
C ALA A 33 -20.50 -24.93 14.45
N TRP A 34 -20.21 -23.67 14.77
CA TRP A 34 -18.96 -23.26 15.41
C TRP A 34 -18.62 -24.03 16.70
N PRO A 35 -19.54 -24.30 17.65
CA PRO A 35 -19.21 -25.05 18.87
C PRO A 35 -18.59 -26.43 18.60
N HIS A 36 -18.97 -27.08 17.50
CA HIS A 36 -18.38 -28.34 17.06
C HIS A 36 -17.07 -28.12 16.29
N LEU A 37 -17.07 -27.21 15.31
CA LEU A 37 -15.90 -26.94 14.47
C LEU A 37 -14.70 -26.43 15.28
N GLN A 38 -14.95 -25.59 16.29
CA GLN A 38 -13.91 -25.10 17.19
C GLN A 38 -13.14 -26.26 17.82
N LEU A 39 -13.83 -27.26 18.36
CA LEU A 39 -13.19 -28.44 18.97
C LEU A 39 -12.39 -29.25 17.94
N VAL A 40 -12.89 -29.36 16.71
CA VAL A 40 -12.18 -30.05 15.62
C VAL A 40 -10.89 -29.32 15.26
N TYR A 41 -10.92 -28.00 15.12
CA TYR A 41 -9.74 -27.17 14.86
C TYR A 41 -8.74 -27.24 16.01
N GLU A 42 -9.20 -27.05 17.26
CA GLU A 42 -8.36 -27.13 18.45
C GLU A 42 -7.66 -28.49 18.56
N LEU A 43 -8.41 -29.58 18.39
CA LEU A 43 -7.85 -30.93 18.45
C LEU A 43 -6.79 -31.15 17.37
N PHE A 44 -7.05 -30.70 16.13
CA PHE A 44 -6.09 -30.85 15.04
C PHE A 44 -4.83 -30.01 15.25
N LEU A 45 -4.99 -28.79 15.76
CA LEU A 45 -3.87 -27.90 16.07
C LEU A 45 -3.00 -28.49 17.19
N ARG A 46 -3.61 -28.97 18.28
CA ARG A 46 -2.89 -29.67 19.36
C ARG A 46 -2.19 -30.93 18.87
N PHE A 47 -2.81 -31.68 17.95
CA PHE A 47 -2.18 -32.83 17.30
C PHE A 47 -0.93 -32.44 16.50
N LEU A 48 -0.99 -31.37 15.71
CA LEU A 48 0.17 -30.87 14.96
C LEU A 48 1.27 -30.34 15.88
N GLU A 49 0.92 -29.68 16.99
CA GLU A 49 1.86 -29.09 17.94
C GLU A 49 2.49 -30.09 18.90
N SER A 50 1.94 -31.30 19.01
CA SER A 50 2.49 -32.35 19.86
C SER A 50 3.97 -32.60 19.60
N GLY A 51 4.78 -32.68 20.65
CA GLY A 51 6.21 -33.01 20.56
C GLY A 51 6.48 -34.40 19.97
N ASN A 52 5.48 -35.30 20.03
CA ASN A 52 5.57 -36.65 19.47
C ASN A 52 5.07 -36.72 18.02
N PHE A 53 4.74 -35.59 17.40
CA PHE A 53 4.28 -35.55 16.02
C PHE A 53 5.44 -35.79 15.04
N HIS A 54 5.33 -36.82 14.21
CA HIS A 54 6.33 -37.18 13.20
C HIS A 54 5.84 -36.81 11.79
N PRO A 55 6.35 -35.73 11.16
CA PRO A 55 5.88 -35.27 9.85
C PRO A 55 6.01 -36.32 8.73
N ALA A 56 7.01 -37.19 8.80
CA ALA A 56 7.22 -38.25 7.81
C ALA A 56 6.02 -39.20 7.68
N ASN A 57 5.37 -39.52 8.79
CA ASN A 57 4.20 -40.42 8.81
C ASN A 57 2.94 -39.70 8.31
N ALA A 58 2.80 -38.41 8.66
CA ALA A 58 1.65 -37.60 8.28
C ALA A 58 1.68 -37.12 6.83
N LYS A 59 2.87 -37.05 6.19
CA LYS A 59 3.06 -36.58 4.81
C LYS A 59 2.21 -37.32 3.77
N LYS A 60 1.84 -38.58 4.03
CA LYS A 60 0.97 -39.37 3.15
C LYS A 60 -0.50 -38.94 3.17
N TYR A 61 -0.91 -38.21 4.22
CA TYR A 61 -2.30 -37.80 4.45
C TYR A 61 -2.47 -36.29 4.34
N ILE A 62 -1.45 -35.52 4.70
CA ILE A 62 -1.39 -34.08 4.49
C ILE A 62 -0.64 -33.84 3.18
N ASP A 63 -1.37 -33.96 2.07
CA ASP A 63 -0.87 -33.84 0.71
C ASP A 63 -1.31 -32.50 0.06
N HIS A 64 -1.06 -32.36 -1.25
CA HIS A 64 -1.46 -31.16 -2.00
C HIS A 64 -2.98 -30.94 -2.01
N ARG A 65 -3.78 -32.01 -2.02
CA ARG A 65 -5.23 -31.91 -2.02
C ARG A 65 -5.73 -31.40 -0.68
N PHE A 66 -5.19 -31.94 0.42
CA PHE A 66 -5.50 -31.45 1.77
C PHE A 66 -5.21 -29.96 1.90
N VAL A 67 -4.04 -29.50 1.44
CA VAL A 67 -3.66 -28.09 1.48
C VAL A 67 -4.59 -27.22 0.64
N LEU A 68 -4.98 -27.68 -0.55
CA LEU A 68 -5.88 -26.93 -1.41
C LEU A 68 -7.25 -26.72 -0.75
N GLN A 69 -7.85 -27.80 -0.22
CA GLN A 69 -9.14 -27.71 0.47
C GLN A 69 -9.07 -26.87 1.75
N LEU A 70 -7.92 -26.89 2.45
CA LEU A 70 -7.69 -26.02 3.60
C LEU A 70 -7.63 -24.54 3.19
N LEU A 71 -6.98 -24.24 2.05
CA LEU A 71 -6.86 -22.88 1.54
C LEU A 71 -8.19 -22.30 1.05
N GLU A 72 -9.06 -23.13 0.46
CA GLU A 72 -10.42 -22.72 0.04
C GLU A 72 -11.26 -22.19 1.21
N LEU A 73 -11.00 -22.65 2.43
CA LEU A 73 -11.73 -22.21 3.62
C LEU A 73 -11.31 -20.83 4.14
N PHE A 74 -10.20 -20.26 3.67
CA PHE A 74 -9.80 -18.91 4.07
C PHE A 74 -10.81 -17.84 3.61
N ASP A 75 -11.70 -18.17 2.68
CA ASP A 75 -12.79 -17.28 2.27
C ASP A 75 -14.02 -17.35 3.21
N SER A 76 -13.93 -18.07 4.33
CA SER A 76 -14.99 -18.12 5.35
C SER A 76 -15.29 -16.72 5.89
N GLU A 77 -16.57 -16.37 6.02
CA GLU A 77 -17.01 -15.08 6.60
C GLU A 77 -16.74 -15.03 8.11
N ASP A 78 -16.62 -16.17 8.79
CA ASP A 78 -16.36 -16.25 10.22
C ASP A 78 -14.87 -15.99 10.54
N PRO A 79 -14.52 -14.85 11.17
CA PRO A 79 -13.13 -14.51 11.50
C PRO A 79 -12.48 -15.53 12.44
N ARG A 80 -13.26 -16.23 13.27
CA ARG A 80 -12.73 -17.24 14.19
C ARG A 80 -12.22 -18.44 13.41
N GLU A 81 -12.94 -18.87 12.37
CA GLU A 81 -12.51 -19.95 11.50
C GLU A 81 -11.20 -19.57 10.78
N ARG A 82 -11.13 -18.33 10.24
CA ARG A 82 -9.93 -17.82 9.57
C ARG A 82 -8.71 -17.79 10.49
N ASP A 83 -8.85 -17.42 11.77
CA ASP A 83 -7.73 -17.42 12.72
C ASP A 83 -7.19 -18.83 13.01
N PHE A 84 -8.07 -19.83 13.14
CA PHE A 84 -7.64 -21.23 13.27
C PHE A 84 -6.98 -21.75 11.99
N LEU A 85 -7.52 -21.41 10.81
CA LEU A 85 -6.93 -21.76 9.51
C LEU A 85 -5.55 -21.14 9.36
N LYS A 86 -5.39 -19.87 9.73
CA LYS A 86 -4.11 -19.15 9.74
C LYS A 86 -3.05 -19.91 10.52
N THR A 87 -3.36 -20.24 11.76
CA THR A 87 -2.42 -20.94 12.64
C THR A 87 -2.14 -22.36 12.14
N THR A 88 -3.18 -23.07 11.68
CA THR A 88 -3.05 -24.43 11.15
C THR A 88 -2.16 -24.47 9.91
N LEU A 89 -2.41 -23.60 8.93
CA LEU A 89 -1.61 -23.52 7.70
C LEU A 89 -0.17 -23.11 8.00
N HIS A 90 0.05 -22.17 8.92
CA HIS A 90 1.40 -21.78 9.35
C HIS A 90 2.17 -22.97 9.95
N ARG A 91 1.54 -23.76 10.84
CA ARG A 91 2.15 -24.97 11.42
C ARG A 91 2.46 -26.03 10.35
N ILE A 92 1.56 -26.23 9.39
CA ILE A 92 1.80 -27.14 8.25
C ILE A 92 2.99 -26.65 7.42
N TYR A 93 3.05 -25.36 7.07
CA TYR A 93 4.16 -24.79 6.32
C TYR A 93 5.51 -24.97 7.05
N GLY A 94 5.52 -24.77 8.37
CA GLY A 94 6.70 -24.94 9.20
C GLY A 94 7.22 -26.38 9.21
N LYS A 95 6.34 -27.36 9.45
CA LYS A 95 6.68 -28.78 9.63
C LYS A 95 6.90 -29.55 8.33
N PHE A 96 6.25 -29.16 7.23
CA PHE A 96 6.28 -29.90 5.97
C PHE A 96 7.05 -29.15 4.88
N LEU A 97 8.37 -29.32 4.87
CA LEU A 97 9.28 -28.69 3.89
C LEU A 97 8.85 -28.95 2.42
N SER A 98 8.37 -30.15 2.11
CA SER A 98 7.92 -30.51 0.75
C SER A 98 6.67 -29.78 0.28
N LEU A 99 5.85 -29.26 1.19
CA LEU A 99 4.61 -28.55 0.86
C LEU A 99 4.82 -27.05 0.68
N ARG A 100 5.96 -26.49 1.11
CA ARG A 100 6.21 -25.03 1.09
C ARG A 100 6.05 -24.41 -0.29
N GLY A 101 6.65 -25.04 -1.31
CA GLY A 101 6.54 -24.56 -2.69
C GLY A 101 5.10 -24.57 -3.20
N TYR A 102 4.34 -25.62 -2.88
CA TYR A 102 2.94 -25.74 -3.27
C TYR A 102 2.06 -24.72 -2.55
N ILE A 103 2.22 -24.54 -1.24
CA ILE A 103 1.48 -23.54 -0.44
C ILE A 103 1.69 -22.14 -1.01
N ARG A 104 2.95 -21.72 -1.21
CA ARG A 104 3.24 -20.40 -1.80
C ARG A 104 2.60 -20.22 -3.17
N LYS A 105 2.67 -21.25 -4.03
CA LYS A 105 2.06 -21.20 -5.36
C LYS A 105 0.53 -21.04 -5.27
N GLN A 106 -0.14 -21.76 -4.37
CA GLN A 106 -1.60 -21.66 -4.25
C GLN A 106 -2.04 -20.34 -3.63
N ILE A 107 -1.32 -19.81 -2.64
CA ILE A 107 -1.60 -18.46 -2.11
C ILE A 107 -1.43 -17.42 -3.22
N ASN A 108 -0.41 -17.54 -4.08
CA ASN A 108 -0.25 -16.64 -5.22
C ASN A 108 -1.44 -16.73 -6.19
N ASN A 109 -1.97 -17.92 -6.46
CA ASN A 109 -3.15 -18.08 -7.32
C ASN A 109 -4.37 -17.39 -6.72
N ILE A 110 -4.58 -17.51 -5.40
CA ILE A 110 -5.65 -16.83 -4.68
C ILE A 110 -5.49 -15.31 -4.82
N PHE A 111 -4.29 -14.78 -4.59
CA PHE A 111 -4.03 -13.36 -4.76
C PHE A 111 -4.19 -12.89 -6.21
N TYR A 112 -3.78 -13.67 -7.21
CA TYR A 112 -4.01 -13.31 -8.61
C TYR A 112 -5.49 -13.22 -8.95
N ARG A 113 -6.29 -14.20 -8.51
CA ARG A 113 -7.74 -14.17 -8.67
C ARG A 113 -8.36 -12.98 -7.95
N PHE A 114 -7.93 -12.72 -6.71
CA PHE A 114 -8.38 -11.57 -5.93
C PHE A 114 -8.08 -10.24 -6.63
N ILE A 115 -6.84 -10.02 -7.10
CA ILE A 115 -6.41 -8.74 -7.67
C ILE A 115 -7.00 -8.48 -9.06
N TYR A 116 -7.14 -9.52 -9.88
CA TYR A 116 -7.42 -9.35 -11.31
C TYR A 116 -8.80 -9.86 -11.75
N GLU A 117 -9.49 -10.65 -10.94
CA GLU A 117 -10.77 -11.26 -11.33
C GLU A 117 -11.92 -10.85 -10.40
N THR A 118 -11.79 -11.08 -9.09
CA THR A 118 -12.93 -10.99 -8.17
C THR A 118 -12.97 -9.74 -7.32
N GLU A 119 -11.82 -9.14 -6.99
CA GLU A 119 -11.66 -8.06 -5.99
C GLU A 119 -12.33 -8.36 -4.64
N ARG A 120 -12.60 -9.65 -4.35
CA ARG A 120 -13.29 -10.13 -3.15
C ARG A 120 -12.68 -11.43 -2.67
N HIS A 121 -12.24 -11.43 -1.41
CA HIS A 121 -11.79 -12.60 -0.66
C HIS A 121 -11.63 -12.23 0.83
N ASN A 122 -12.23 -12.98 1.75
CA ASN A 122 -12.29 -12.60 3.17
C ASN A 122 -10.97 -12.83 3.92
N GLY A 123 -10.16 -13.81 3.50
CA GLY A 123 -8.94 -14.21 4.22
C GLY A 123 -7.62 -13.59 3.76
N VAL A 124 -7.63 -12.44 3.07
CA VAL A 124 -6.39 -11.84 2.53
C VAL A 124 -5.45 -11.42 3.64
N ALA A 125 -5.97 -10.80 4.71
CA ALA A 125 -5.17 -10.36 5.85
C ALA A 125 -4.46 -11.53 6.54
N GLU A 126 -5.18 -12.61 6.82
CA GLU A 126 -4.64 -13.80 7.49
C GLU A 126 -3.60 -14.52 6.64
N LEU A 127 -3.80 -14.59 5.32
CA LEU A 127 -2.80 -15.13 4.40
C LEU A 127 -1.53 -14.28 4.38
N LEU A 128 -1.66 -12.94 4.44
CA LEU A 128 -0.53 -12.02 4.52
C LEU A 128 0.21 -12.14 5.86
N GLU A 129 -0.46 -12.36 6.99
CA GLU A 129 0.23 -12.61 8.27
C GLU A 129 1.14 -13.83 8.20
N ILE A 130 0.65 -14.92 7.60
CA ILE A 130 1.45 -16.14 7.39
C ILE A 130 2.63 -15.82 6.49
N LEU A 131 2.40 -15.10 5.39
CA LEU A 131 3.44 -14.71 4.46
C LEU A 131 4.48 -13.80 5.11
N GLY A 132 4.10 -12.87 5.98
CA GLY A 132 5.02 -12.02 6.73
C GLY A 132 5.99 -12.85 7.57
N SER A 133 5.49 -13.85 8.29
CA SER A 133 6.34 -14.79 9.04
C SER A 133 7.25 -15.63 8.12
N ILE A 134 6.72 -16.07 6.97
CA ILE A 134 7.50 -16.81 5.97
C ILE A 134 8.62 -15.94 5.38
N ILE A 135 8.33 -14.68 5.06
CA ILE A 135 9.27 -13.72 4.48
C ILE A 135 10.41 -13.49 5.46
N ASN A 136 10.11 -13.23 6.74
CA ASN A 136 11.11 -13.09 7.79
C ASN A 136 12.04 -14.32 7.88
N GLY A 137 11.52 -15.52 7.62
CA GLY A 137 12.29 -16.76 7.55
C GLY A 137 13.10 -17.00 6.26
N PHE A 138 13.08 -16.10 5.27
CA PHE A 138 13.85 -16.28 4.04
C PHE A 138 15.36 -16.22 4.29
N ALA A 139 16.06 -17.15 3.64
CA ALA A 139 17.52 -17.19 3.61
C ALA A 139 18.07 -16.11 2.69
N LEU A 140 19.24 -15.59 3.04
CA LEU A 140 20.01 -14.66 2.21
C LEU A 140 21.11 -15.42 1.44
N PRO A 141 21.38 -15.08 0.17
CA PRO A 141 20.69 -14.06 -0.64
C PRO A 141 19.27 -14.48 -1.02
N LEU A 142 18.37 -13.49 -1.19
CA LEU A 142 16.99 -13.74 -1.60
C LEU A 142 16.95 -14.43 -2.97
N LYS A 143 16.11 -15.46 -3.08
CA LYS A 143 15.86 -16.14 -4.36
C LYS A 143 15.07 -15.24 -5.30
N GLU A 144 15.33 -15.38 -6.61
CA GLU A 144 14.62 -14.62 -7.64
C GLU A 144 13.10 -14.85 -7.60
N GLU A 145 12.65 -16.06 -7.29
CA GLU A 145 11.21 -16.35 -7.11
C GLU A 145 10.55 -15.48 -6.03
N HIS A 146 11.29 -15.06 -5.00
CA HIS A 146 10.78 -14.21 -3.91
C HIS A 146 10.74 -12.74 -4.33
N LYS A 147 11.72 -12.29 -5.13
CA LYS A 147 11.73 -10.94 -5.73
C LYS A 147 10.57 -10.77 -6.71
N VAL A 148 10.32 -11.79 -7.53
CA VAL A 148 9.16 -11.83 -8.43
C VAL A 148 7.86 -11.81 -7.63
N PHE A 149 7.77 -12.57 -6.53
CA PHE A 149 6.60 -12.56 -5.65
C PHE A 149 6.30 -11.15 -5.09
N LEU A 150 7.31 -10.44 -4.55
CA LEU A 150 7.16 -9.06 -4.09
C LEU A 150 6.60 -8.16 -5.21
N LEU A 151 7.27 -8.12 -6.36
CA LEU A 151 6.95 -7.14 -7.41
C LEU A 151 5.69 -7.48 -8.21
N LYS A 152 5.33 -8.76 -8.35
CA LYS A 152 4.22 -9.22 -9.20
C LYS A 152 2.98 -9.64 -8.41
N VAL A 153 3.08 -9.83 -7.10
CA VAL A 153 1.94 -10.25 -6.25
C VAL A 153 1.70 -9.23 -5.14
N LEU A 154 2.69 -8.95 -4.28
CA LEU A 154 2.49 -8.03 -3.15
C LEU A 154 2.26 -6.59 -3.62
N MET A 155 3.08 -6.04 -4.52
CA MET A 155 2.88 -4.66 -4.98
C MET A 155 1.51 -4.44 -5.64
N PRO A 156 1.00 -5.31 -6.53
CA PRO A 156 -0.33 -5.15 -7.10
C PRO A 156 -1.50 -5.27 -6.10
N LEU A 157 -1.34 -5.87 -4.92
CA LEU A 157 -2.39 -5.91 -3.90
C LEU A 157 -2.83 -4.51 -3.44
N HIS A 158 -1.95 -3.50 -3.54
CA HIS A 158 -2.28 -2.10 -3.22
C HIS A 158 -3.33 -1.49 -4.16
N LYS A 159 -3.57 -2.10 -5.34
CA LYS A 159 -4.52 -1.57 -6.32
C LYS A 159 -5.98 -1.76 -5.89
N VAL A 160 -6.29 -2.86 -5.19
CA VAL A 160 -7.66 -3.27 -4.88
C VAL A 160 -8.31 -2.25 -3.93
N LYS A 161 -9.62 -2.02 -4.08
CA LYS A 161 -10.35 -0.99 -3.31
C LYS A 161 -10.37 -1.29 -1.81
N SER A 162 -10.61 -2.54 -1.45
CA SER A 162 -10.67 -3.06 -0.08
C SER A 162 -9.31 -3.18 0.62
N LEU A 163 -8.34 -2.34 0.25
CA LEU A 163 -6.97 -2.38 0.79
C LEU A 163 -6.95 -2.22 2.31
N SER A 164 -7.85 -1.42 2.85
CA SER A 164 -7.90 -1.07 4.27
C SER A 164 -8.01 -2.27 5.21
N VAL A 165 -8.70 -3.34 4.77
CA VAL A 165 -8.89 -4.59 5.51
C VAL A 165 -7.59 -5.34 5.78
N TYR A 166 -6.59 -5.22 4.90
CA TYR A 166 -5.35 -6.01 4.96
C TYR A 166 -4.07 -5.17 4.82
N HIS A 167 -4.20 -3.84 4.78
CA HIS A 167 -3.08 -2.92 4.58
C HIS A 167 -1.95 -3.09 5.60
N PRO A 168 -2.22 -3.16 6.92
CA PRO A 168 -1.13 -3.31 7.91
C PRO A 168 -0.29 -4.57 7.67
N GLN A 169 -0.93 -5.69 7.33
CA GLN A 169 -0.26 -6.96 7.05
C GLN A 169 0.55 -6.90 5.75
N LEU A 170 0.04 -6.18 4.75
CA LEU A 170 0.74 -5.97 3.48
C LEU A 170 1.97 -5.09 3.64
N ALA A 171 1.82 -3.93 4.31
CA ALA A 171 2.92 -3.02 4.62
C ALA A 171 4.03 -3.75 5.40
N TYR A 172 3.67 -4.53 6.41
CA TYR A 172 4.61 -5.38 7.14
C TYR A 172 5.38 -6.33 6.20
N CYS A 173 4.69 -7.02 5.28
CA CYS A 173 5.35 -7.90 4.31
C CYS A 173 6.34 -7.15 3.41
N VAL A 174 5.98 -5.93 2.97
CA VAL A 174 6.84 -5.08 2.12
C VAL A 174 8.08 -4.64 2.88
N VAL A 175 7.93 -4.09 4.08
CA VAL A 175 9.05 -3.64 4.93
C VAL A 175 10.01 -4.80 5.22
N GLN A 176 9.49 -5.99 5.58
CA GLN A 176 10.30 -7.20 5.82
C GLN A 176 11.13 -7.62 4.59
N PHE A 177 10.64 -7.38 3.37
CA PHE A 177 11.41 -7.61 2.16
C PHE A 177 12.57 -6.62 2.00
N LEU A 178 12.33 -5.34 2.32
CA LEU A 178 13.33 -4.28 2.20
C LEU A 178 14.43 -4.41 3.25
N GLU A 179 14.09 -4.81 4.47
CA GLU A 179 15.08 -5.13 5.53
C GLU A 179 16.03 -6.27 5.10
N LYS A 180 15.55 -7.21 4.26
CA LYS A 180 16.35 -8.34 3.78
C LYS A 180 17.20 -8.03 2.56
N ASP A 181 16.72 -7.16 1.67
CA ASP A 181 17.43 -6.77 0.46
C ASP A 181 17.08 -5.32 0.08
N PRO A 182 17.87 -4.33 0.56
CA PRO A 182 17.65 -2.91 0.31
C PRO A 182 17.65 -2.53 -1.18
N SER A 183 18.23 -3.36 -2.07
CA SER A 183 18.22 -3.10 -3.51
C SER A 183 16.81 -3.12 -4.12
N LEU A 184 15.82 -3.69 -3.41
CA LEU A 184 14.42 -3.74 -3.81
C LEU A 184 13.65 -2.45 -3.49
N THR A 185 14.22 -1.52 -2.72
CA THR A 185 13.53 -0.29 -2.29
C THR A 185 13.09 0.57 -3.46
N LYS A 186 13.99 0.82 -4.43
CA LYS A 186 13.67 1.61 -5.61
C LYS A 186 12.48 1.08 -6.41
N PRO A 187 12.44 -0.20 -6.85
CA PRO A 187 11.29 -0.71 -7.60
C PRO A 187 9.99 -0.77 -6.76
N VAL A 188 10.07 -0.96 -5.44
CA VAL A 188 8.90 -0.92 -4.53
C VAL A 188 8.31 0.49 -4.47
N ILE A 189 9.12 1.52 -4.14
CA ILE A 189 8.63 2.90 -4.04
C ILE A 189 8.07 3.38 -5.39
N LEU A 190 8.75 3.08 -6.51
CA LEU A 190 8.23 3.42 -7.84
C LEU A 190 6.91 2.71 -8.15
N SER A 191 6.68 1.51 -7.61
CA SER A 191 5.41 0.80 -7.75
C SER A 191 4.30 1.44 -6.92
N LEU A 192 4.57 1.84 -5.67
CA LEU A 192 3.62 2.60 -4.84
C LEU A 192 3.24 3.92 -5.51
N LEU A 193 4.23 4.69 -5.99
CA LEU A 193 3.99 5.94 -6.73
C LEU A 193 3.19 5.71 -8.02
N LYS A 194 3.40 4.57 -8.70
CA LYS A 194 2.60 4.20 -9.88
C LYS A 194 1.15 3.89 -9.53
N PHE A 195 0.91 3.25 -8.37
CA PHE A 195 -0.42 2.87 -7.90
C PHE A 195 -1.09 3.94 -7.02
N TRP A 196 -0.51 5.13 -6.94
CA TRP A 196 -0.97 6.20 -6.06
C TRP A 196 -2.48 6.48 -6.23
N PRO A 197 -3.28 6.40 -5.16
CA PRO A 197 -4.72 6.67 -5.20
C PRO A 197 -4.99 8.11 -5.63
N LYS A 198 -5.88 8.30 -6.62
CA LYS A 198 -6.27 9.65 -7.11
C LYS A 198 -7.67 10.09 -6.69
N VAL A 199 -8.50 9.14 -6.26
CA VAL A 199 -9.93 9.33 -5.98
C VAL A 199 -10.36 8.68 -4.67
N HIS A 200 -9.42 8.29 -3.81
CA HIS A 200 -9.68 7.55 -2.58
C HIS A 200 -8.76 8.02 -1.46
N SER A 201 -9.17 9.08 -0.74
CA SER A 201 -8.34 9.73 0.29
C SER A 201 -7.89 8.79 1.43
N PRO A 202 -8.73 7.88 1.96
CA PRO A 202 -8.27 6.94 2.98
C PRO A 202 -7.10 6.06 2.52
N LYS A 203 -7.14 5.55 1.27
CA LYS A 203 -6.01 4.83 0.68
C LYS A 203 -4.78 5.71 0.49
N GLU A 204 -4.96 6.99 0.15
CA GLU A 204 -3.82 7.91 0.05
C GLU A 204 -3.13 8.09 1.41
N VAL A 205 -3.89 8.19 2.50
CA VAL A 205 -3.36 8.20 3.88
C VAL A 205 -2.66 6.88 4.21
N MET A 206 -3.20 5.74 3.80
CA MET A 206 -2.55 4.42 3.97
C MET A 206 -1.20 4.34 3.24
N PHE A 207 -1.14 4.80 1.98
CA PHE A 207 0.11 4.85 1.22
C PHE A 207 1.14 5.78 1.87
N LEU A 208 0.70 6.92 2.43
CA LEU A 208 1.58 7.79 3.21
C LEU A 208 2.05 7.14 4.52
N ASN A 209 1.23 6.30 5.17
CA ASN A 209 1.68 5.51 6.31
C ASN A 209 2.77 4.51 5.92
N GLU A 210 2.50 3.68 4.91
CA GLU A 210 3.44 2.66 4.47
C GLU A 210 4.75 3.27 3.95
N LEU A 211 4.69 4.39 3.21
CA LEU A 211 5.88 5.08 2.76
C LEU A 211 6.75 5.60 3.91
N GLU A 212 6.15 6.05 5.02
CA GLU A 212 6.94 6.46 6.19
C GLU A 212 7.65 5.25 6.82
N GLU A 213 6.94 4.12 7.01
CA GLU A 213 7.54 2.90 7.53
C GLU A 213 8.69 2.38 6.64
N ILE A 214 8.56 2.50 5.31
CA ILE A 214 9.62 2.18 4.37
C ILE A 214 10.81 3.14 4.50
N LEU A 215 10.54 4.44 4.69
CA LEU A 215 11.59 5.44 4.87
C LEU A 215 12.31 5.30 6.21
N ASP A 216 11.68 4.76 7.25
CA ASP A 216 12.35 4.50 8.54
C ASP A 216 13.45 3.44 8.44
N VAL A 217 13.38 2.53 7.45
CA VAL A 217 14.37 1.48 7.21
C VAL A 217 15.23 1.70 5.97
N ILE A 218 15.05 2.83 5.25
CA ILE A 218 15.76 3.07 4.00
C ILE A 218 17.24 3.41 4.24
N GLU A 219 18.14 2.87 3.42
CA GLU A 219 19.54 3.31 3.40
C GLU A 219 19.68 4.64 2.62
N PRO A 220 20.57 5.57 3.03
CA PRO A 220 20.76 6.86 2.35
C PRO A 220 21.07 6.73 0.85
N ALA A 221 21.83 5.70 0.47
CA ALA A 221 22.17 5.44 -0.94
C ALA A 221 20.96 5.03 -1.80
N GLU A 222 19.98 4.32 -1.21
CA GLU A 222 18.74 3.98 -1.90
C GLU A 222 17.78 5.18 -1.93
N PHE A 223 17.74 5.98 -0.86
CA PHE A 223 16.95 7.21 -0.78
C PHE A 223 17.30 8.19 -1.91
N GLN A 224 18.59 8.42 -2.17
CA GLN A 224 19.05 9.29 -3.25
C GLN A 224 18.50 8.91 -4.63
N LYS A 225 18.22 7.63 -4.87
CA LYS A 225 17.68 7.13 -6.15
C LYS A 225 16.20 7.41 -6.34
N ILE A 226 15.47 7.73 -5.27
CA ILE A 226 14.00 7.88 -5.25
C ILE A 226 13.52 9.24 -4.74
N GLN A 227 14.39 10.06 -4.14
CA GLN A 227 14.01 11.33 -3.52
C GLN A 227 13.22 12.26 -4.47
N VAL A 228 13.66 12.42 -5.72
CA VAL A 228 12.99 13.33 -6.65
C VAL A 228 11.54 12.90 -6.96
N PRO A 229 11.25 11.66 -7.42
CA PRO A 229 9.87 11.25 -7.66
C PRO A 229 9.02 11.16 -6.37
N LEU A 230 9.62 10.77 -5.24
CA LEU A 230 8.93 10.71 -3.95
C LEU A 230 8.46 12.11 -3.50
N PHE A 231 9.36 13.08 -3.44
CA PHE A 231 9.04 14.43 -2.95
C PHE A 231 8.15 15.20 -3.94
N LYS A 232 8.18 14.88 -5.23
CA LYS A 232 7.17 15.38 -6.18
C LYS A 232 5.76 14.92 -5.82
N GLN A 233 5.61 13.69 -5.31
CA GLN A 233 4.33 13.19 -4.86
C GLN A 233 3.95 13.78 -3.49
N LEU A 234 4.89 13.85 -2.53
CA LEU A 234 4.64 14.49 -1.23
C LEU A 234 4.23 15.95 -1.38
N ALA A 235 4.85 16.72 -2.29
CA ALA A 235 4.46 18.09 -2.60
C ALA A 235 2.98 18.20 -3.05
N ARG A 236 2.48 17.22 -3.80
CA ARG A 236 1.06 17.13 -4.17
C ARG A 236 0.17 16.81 -2.98
N CYS A 237 0.59 15.88 -2.12
CA CYS A 237 -0.15 15.51 -0.92
C CYS A 237 -0.26 16.68 0.07
N VAL A 238 0.82 17.42 0.28
CA VAL A 238 0.83 18.66 1.09
C VAL A 238 -0.10 19.72 0.51
N SER A 239 -0.20 19.78 -0.82
CA SER A 239 -1.12 20.69 -1.52
C SER A 239 -2.56 20.16 -1.62
N SER A 240 -2.85 18.99 -1.05
CA SER A 240 -4.18 18.38 -1.13
C SER A 240 -5.20 19.22 -0.36
N PRO A 241 -6.40 19.47 -0.91
CA PRO A 241 -7.47 20.12 -0.16
C PRO A 241 -8.05 19.21 0.95
N HIS A 242 -7.74 17.92 0.90
CA HIS A 242 -8.19 16.94 1.88
C HIS A 242 -7.28 16.97 3.12
N PHE A 243 -7.81 17.48 4.23
CA PHE A 243 -6.98 17.78 5.40
C PHE A 243 -6.21 16.55 5.93
N GLN A 244 -6.80 15.36 5.98
CA GLN A 244 -6.10 14.15 6.48
C GLN A 244 -4.90 13.77 5.61
N VAL A 245 -4.95 14.05 4.30
CA VAL A 245 -3.84 13.75 3.38
C VAL A 245 -2.73 14.77 3.58
N ALA A 246 -3.07 16.05 3.61
CA ALA A 246 -2.10 17.13 3.81
C ALA A 246 -1.43 17.04 5.19
N GLU A 247 -2.23 16.82 6.25
CA GLU A 247 -1.75 16.60 7.61
C GLU A 247 -0.77 15.43 7.66
N ARG A 248 -1.17 14.28 7.12
CA ARG A 248 -0.35 13.08 7.14
C ARG A 248 0.98 13.25 6.40
N ALA A 249 0.97 13.95 5.27
CA ALA A 249 2.18 14.25 4.50
C ALA A 249 3.11 15.24 5.23
N LEU A 250 2.55 16.25 5.90
CA LEU A 250 3.33 17.22 6.67
C LEU A 250 3.97 16.60 7.93
N TYR A 251 3.36 15.56 8.50
CA TYR A 251 3.93 14.83 9.63
C TYR A 251 5.27 14.16 9.34
N TYR A 252 5.63 13.94 8.07
CA TYR A 252 6.97 13.45 7.69
C TYR A 252 8.08 14.38 8.20
N CYS A 253 7.80 15.68 8.28
CA CYS A 253 8.76 16.67 8.79
C CYS A 253 8.98 16.59 10.32
N ASN A 254 8.19 15.78 11.03
CA ASN A 254 8.38 15.53 12.46
C ASN A 254 9.18 14.25 12.72
N ASN A 255 9.40 13.41 11.71
CA ASN A 255 10.21 12.21 11.82
C ASN A 255 11.70 12.60 11.72
N GLU A 256 12.45 12.35 12.80
CA GLU A 256 13.87 12.75 12.91
C GLU A 256 14.75 12.12 11.82
N TYR A 257 14.51 10.84 11.50
CA TYR A 257 15.30 10.14 10.49
C TYR A 257 15.01 10.67 9.10
N ILE A 258 13.74 10.83 8.73
CA ILE A 258 13.35 11.42 7.44
C ILE A 258 13.91 12.85 7.32
N MET A 259 13.85 13.64 8.40
CA MET A 259 14.41 14.99 8.40
C MET A 259 15.93 15.01 8.23
N SER A 260 16.65 14.04 8.78
CA SER A 260 18.09 13.88 8.52
C SER A 260 18.38 13.59 7.04
N LEU A 261 17.61 12.70 6.42
CA LEU A 261 17.74 12.39 4.99
C LEU A 261 17.41 13.60 4.10
N ILE A 262 16.41 14.40 4.50
CA ILE A 262 16.07 15.66 3.84
C ILE A 262 17.21 16.66 3.96
N SER A 263 17.80 16.80 5.15
CA SER A 263 18.90 17.73 5.41
C SER A 263 20.11 17.43 4.52
N ASP A 264 20.50 16.16 4.42
CA ASP A 264 21.64 15.71 3.62
C ASP A 264 21.43 15.91 2.11
N ASN A 265 20.16 15.99 1.65
CA ASN A 265 19.81 16.13 0.24
C ASN A 265 18.96 17.38 -0.07
N VAL A 266 19.08 18.41 0.76
CA VAL A 266 18.22 19.61 0.72
C VAL A 266 18.26 20.33 -0.63
N HIS A 267 19.40 20.28 -1.33
CA HIS A 267 19.59 20.91 -2.64
C HIS A 267 18.63 20.41 -3.71
N GLU A 268 18.22 19.14 -3.65
CA GLU A 268 17.26 18.55 -4.58
C GLU A 268 15.83 18.63 -4.05
N ILE A 269 15.65 18.47 -2.73
CA ILE A 269 14.33 18.34 -2.12
C ILE A 269 13.63 19.70 -1.93
N LEU A 270 14.34 20.70 -1.42
CA LEU A 270 13.75 21.99 -1.09
C LEU A 270 13.12 22.69 -2.31
N PRO A 271 13.76 22.76 -3.50
CA PRO A 271 13.14 23.36 -4.67
C PRO A 271 11.84 22.66 -5.12
N ILE A 272 11.67 21.37 -4.81
CA ILE A 272 10.46 20.60 -5.16
C ILE A 272 9.33 20.89 -4.16
N MET A 273 9.64 20.92 -2.87
CA MET A 273 8.65 21.09 -1.80
C MET A 273 8.24 22.55 -1.61
N PHE A 274 9.16 23.49 -1.85
CA PHE A 274 8.95 24.91 -1.56
C PHE A 274 7.69 25.50 -2.24
N PRO A 275 7.45 25.31 -3.55
CA PRO A 275 6.25 25.85 -4.20
C PRO A 275 4.94 25.36 -3.58
N ALA A 276 4.91 24.08 -3.17
CA ALA A 276 3.74 23.47 -2.54
C ALA A 276 3.48 24.05 -1.14
N LEU A 277 4.52 24.20 -0.32
CA LEU A 277 4.41 24.77 1.02
C LEU A 277 4.07 26.27 0.98
N TYR A 278 4.74 27.01 0.11
CA TYR A 278 4.61 28.47 0.04
C TYR A 278 3.24 28.90 -0.52
N LYS A 279 2.74 28.23 -1.57
CA LYS A 279 1.42 28.56 -2.16
C LYS A 279 0.27 28.30 -1.19
N ASN A 280 0.33 27.20 -0.44
CA ASN A 280 -0.75 26.80 0.47
C ASN A 280 -0.74 27.52 1.81
N ARG A 281 0.30 28.34 2.07
CA ARG A 281 0.40 29.21 3.25
C ARG A 281 -0.82 30.11 3.42
N GLU A 282 -1.40 30.61 2.33
CA GLU A 282 -2.49 31.59 2.39
C GLU A 282 -3.86 31.05 1.96
N SER A 283 -3.90 29.87 1.33
CA SER A 283 -5.10 29.34 0.67
C SER A 283 -5.74 28.13 1.36
N HIS A 284 -5.09 27.49 2.33
CA HIS A 284 -5.64 26.29 2.96
C HIS A 284 -6.74 26.64 3.99
N TRP A 285 -7.91 26.04 3.84
CA TRP A 285 -9.09 26.34 4.68
C TRP A 285 -8.96 25.88 6.14
N ASN A 286 -8.17 24.82 6.38
CA ASN A 286 -7.95 24.25 7.71
C ASN A 286 -6.76 24.92 8.44
N LYS A 287 -7.02 25.47 9.63
CA LYS A 287 -6.04 26.18 10.48
C LYS A 287 -4.91 25.30 11.02
N THR A 288 -5.14 24.01 11.25
CA THR A 288 -4.11 23.08 11.74
C THR A 288 -3.05 22.86 10.67
N ILE A 289 -3.48 22.65 9.43
CA ILE A 289 -2.59 22.48 8.27
C ILE A 289 -1.71 23.71 8.08
N TYR A 290 -2.29 24.90 8.24
CA TYR A 290 -1.53 26.15 8.24
C TYR A 290 -0.38 26.10 9.25
N GLY A 291 -0.65 25.75 10.51
CA GLY A 291 0.39 25.63 11.55
C GLY A 291 1.49 24.64 11.16
N LEU A 292 1.13 23.49 10.60
CA LEU A 292 2.08 22.47 10.14
C LEU A 292 2.94 22.95 8.95
N ILE A 293 2.34 23.66 7.99
CA ILE A 293 3.08 24.25 6.85
C ILE A 293 4.12 25.27 7.33
N TYR A 294 3.76 26.13 8.28
CA TYR A 294 4.72 27.08 8.87
C TYR A 294 5.85 26.38 9.61
N GLY A 295 5.53 25.32 10.36
CA GLY A 295 6.53 24.47 11.01
C GLY A 295 7.52 23.89 10.00
N ALA A 296 7.02 23.28 8.93
CA ALA A 296 7.85 22.72 7.87
C ALA A 296 8.71 23.79 7.16
N LEU A 297 8.14 24.94 6.79
CA LEU A 297 8.90 26.04 6.17
C LEU A 297 10.03 26.53 7.08
N LYS A 298 9.76 26.64 8.38
CA LYS A 298 10.76 27.04 9.37
C LYS A 298 11.91 26.02 9.44
N GLN A 299 11.60 24.73 9.51
CA GLN A 299 12.62 23.67 9.49
C GLN A 299 13.48 23.72 8.22
N PHE A 300 12.87 23.90 7.04
CA PHE A 300 13.63 24.04 5.79
C PHE A 300 14.54 25.28 5.77
N MET A 301 14.08 26.39 6.34
CA MET A 301 14.90 27.60 6.49
C MET A 301 16.07 27.39 7.46
N GLU A 302 15.87 26.64 8.55
CA GLU A 302 16.91 26.29 9.52
C GLU A 302 17.98 25.36 8.92
N ILE A 303 17.59 24.44 8.02
CA ILE A 303 18.52 23.57 7.31
C ILE A 303 19.42 24.36 6.36
N ASN A 304 18.83 25.19 5.50
CA ASN A 304 19.60 25.95 4.52
C ASN A 304 18.92 27.28 4.16
N GLN A 305 19.28 28.35 4.88
CA GLN A 305 18.72 29.69 4.69
C GLN A 305 19.04 30.29 3.31
N THR A 306 20.23 30.06 2.76
CA THR A 306 20.63 30.64 1.48
C THR A 306 19.80 30.04 0.34
N LEU A 307 19.69 28.71 0.30
CA LEU A 307 18.88 28.00 -0.68
C LEU A 307 17.38 28.34 -0.53
N PHE A 308 16.89 28.48 0.70
CA PHE A 308 15.52 28.90 0.95
C PHE A 308 15.22 30.27 0.33
N ASN A 309 16.09 31.26 0.54
CA ASN A 309 15.94 32.59 -0.05
C ASN A 309 16.03 32.58 -1.59
N GLU A 310 16.86 31.71 -2.16
CA GLU A 310 16.90 31.50 -3.61
C GLU A 310 15.59 30.91 -4.15
N CYS A 311 14.98 29.96 -3.43
CA CYS A 311 13.69 29.39 -3.80
C CYS A 311 12.56 30.42 -3.74
N VAL A 312 12.57 31.31 -2.73
CA VAL A 312 11.62 32.45 -2.66
C VAL A 312 11.72 33.31 -3.91
N LYS A 313 12.93 33.76 -4.27
CA LYS A 313 13.14 34.60 -5.47
C LYS A 313 12.69 33.92 -6.75
N LYS A 314 13.09 32.65 -6.95
CA LYS A 314 12.68 31.87 -8.13
C LYS A 314 11.18 31.72 -8.22
N PHE A 315 10.49 31.47 -7.10
CA PHE A 315 9.04 31.33 -7.07
C PHE A 315 8.31 32.64 -7.43
N GLU A 316 8.82 33.78 -6.96
CA GLU A 316 8.29 35.10 -7.33
C GLU A 316 8.50 35.41 -8.83
N GLU A 317 9.69 35.11 -9.36
CA GLU A 317 10.00 35.24 -10.80
C GLU A 317 9.11 34.35 -11.67
N GLU A 318 8.93 33.07 -11.28
CA GLU A 318 8.07 32.12 -11.99
C GLU A 318 6.58 32.53 -11.94
N SER A 319 6.11 33.06 -10.81
CA SER A 319 4.74 33.54 -10.67
C SER A 319 4.44 34.71 -11.63
N GLY A 320 5.38 35.66 -11.76
CA GLY A 320 5.23 36.76 -12.73
C GLY A 320 5.30 36.29 -14.20
N LEU A 321 6.08 35.24 -14.48
CA LEU A 321 6.14 34.62 -15.81
C LEU A 321 4.84 33.89 -16.16
N ASP A 322 4.22 33.21 -15.20
CA ASP A 322 2.96 32.50 -15.42
C ASP A 322 1.81 33.46 -15.69
N GLU A 323 1.72 34.60 -15.00
CA GLU A 323 0.78 35.68 -15.35
C GLU A 323 1.00 36.19 -16.78
N THR A 324 2.26 36.28 -17.22
CA THR A 324 2.60 36.72 -18.57
C THR A 324 2.20 35.67 -19.62
N LYS A 325 2.42 34.38 -19.35
CA LYS A 325 1.98 33.27 -20.22
C LYS A 325 0.46 33.20 -20.30
N GLU A 326 -0.25 33.41 -19.19
CA GLU A 326 -1.72 33.46 -19.15
C GLU A 326 -2.24 34.59 -20.06
N LYS A 327 -1.65 35.79 -19.98
CA LYS A 327 -1.96 36.92 -20.87
C LYS A 327 -1.70 36.58 -22.34
N GLN A 328 -0.53 36.02 -22.67
CA GLN A 328 -0.21 35.61 -24.04
C GLN A 328 -1.19 34.54 -24.57
N ARG A 329 -1.61 33.60 -23.72
CA ARG A 329 -2.61 32.59 -24.07
C ARG A 329 -3.97 33.25 -24.34
N GLN A 330 -4.39 34.20 -23.52
CA GLN A 330 -5.63 34.96 -23.73
C GLN A 330 -5.58 35.76 -25.05
N GLU A 331 -4.48 36.45 -25.32
CA GLU A 331 -4.28 37.18 -26.59
C GLU A 331 -4.33 36.25 -27.80
N PHE A 332 -3.72 35.06 -27.70
CA PHE A 332 -3.79 34.05 -28.75
C PHE A 332 -5.23 33.59 -29.00
N TRP A 333 -5.98 33.27 -27.94
CA TRP A 333 -7.39 32.90 -28.05
C TRP A 333 -8.26 34.02 -28.63
N GLN A 334 -8.00 35.27 -28.26
CA GLN A 334 -8.70 36.42 -28.84
C GLN A 334 -8.42 36.57 -30.34
N LYS A 335 -7.17 36.37 -30.78
CA LYS A 335 -6.83 36.36 -32.22
C LYS A 335 -7.54 35.23 -32.96
N VAL A 336 -7.57 34.02 -32.38
CA VAL A 336 -8.31 32.88 -32.95
C VAL A 336 -9.81 33.21 -33.06
N GLN A 337 -10.40 33.82 -32.03
CA GLN A 337 -11.80 34.23 -32.04
C GLN A 337 -12.08 35.28 -33.12
N GLN A 338 -11.23 36.28 -33.27
CA GLN A 338 -11.36 37.31 -34.32
C GLN A 338 -11.24 36.70 -35.73
N MET A 339 -10.28 35.80 -35.95
CA MET A 339 -10.15 35.07 -37.22
C MET A 339 -11.38 34.20 -37.51
N ALA A 340 -11.97 33.58 -36.50
CA ALA A 340 -13.20 32.80 -36.65
C ALA A 340 -14.41 33.67 -37.04
N ILE A 341 -14.55 34.86 -36.45
CA ILE A 341 -15.62 35.83 -36.78
C ILE A 341 -15.48 36.35 -38.22
N GLN A 342 -14.25 36.56 -38.69
CA GLN A 342 -13.97 37.01 -40.06
C GLN A 342 -14.05 35.89 -41.11
N ASN A 343 -14.29 34.64 -40.69
CA ASN A 343 -14.34 33.51 -41.61
C ASN A 343 -15.69 33.50 -42.36
N PRO A 344 -15.71 33.64 -43.71
CA PRO A 344 -16.94 33.82 -44.49
C PRO A 344 -17.94 32.65 -44.42
N GLN A 345 -17.52 31.48 -43.94
CA GLN A 345 -18.39 30.30 -43.83
C GLN A 345 -19.34 30.30 -42.62
N VAL A 346 -19.23 31.28 -41.71
CA VAL A 346 -20.13 31.41 -40.55
C VAL A 346 -21.26 32.43 -40.81
N GLY A 347 -21.20 33.18 -41.92
CA GLY A 347 -22.18 34.22 -42.29
C GLY A 347 -23.17 33.85 -43.40
N ALA A 348 -23.20 32.59 -43.85
CA ALA A 348 -24.17 32.11 -44.84
C ALA A 348 -25.20 31.18 -44.17
N GLY A 349 -26.11 31.79 -43.43
CA GLY A 349 -27.33 31.19 -42.88
C GLY A 349 -28.48 32.15 -43.03
#